data_AF-A0A2Z4WAV1-F1
#
_entry.id   AF-A0A2Z4WAV1-F1
#
_cell.length_a   1.000
_cell.length_b   1.000
_cell.length_c   1.000
_cell.angle_alpha   90.00
_cell.angle_beta   90.00
_cell.angle_gamma   90.00
#
_symmetry.space_group_name_H-M   'P 1'
#
loop_
_entity.id
_entity.type
_entity.pdbx_description
1 polymer ?
#
loop_
_entity_poly.entity_id
_entity_poly.type
_entity_poly.pdbx_seq_one_letter_code
_entity_poly.pdbx_strand_id
1 'polypeptide(L)'
;MEKEIEELVELSLTDILSEVIQIEHGDNRSEQIENISADIIQYYKIHEGRHLYSEVSTFLYNTKEDDFEYIFANLEDIKRYLEQVNNKYALKIYKLIDHIKLEQLRLFQLKLNQENNAKKLIDTIEHKTLEYSEKINKMDISFKEINNKYKKQKKSIDELNNQIISIIGIFSAIVITFFGGMNLLGSALNNMHNVSKYRIIFVILITGFVVFNIIFMLLYYVNRLIGRCIQSKLEQLNISYIKEKYPIVYFYDLISLILMLSLFIIFITDKYNVLSYILSFIDINNKYNLIPICGLICGLIFGLICGFLIYILMLCIKKKKTKKDCKI
;
A
#
# COMPACT_ATOMS: atom_id res chain seq x y z
N MET A 1 27.82 -24.44 88.78
CA MET A 1 28.55 -24.76 87.54
C MET A 1 27.76 -24.24 86.36
N GLU A 2 27.36 -22.96 86.42
CA GLU A 2 26.48 -22.33 85.42
C GLU A 2 26.50 -20.79 85.59
N LYS A 3 27.69 -20.25 85.83
CA LYS A 3 28.00 -18.82 85.85
C LYS A 3 29.45 -18.68 85.41
N GLU A 4 29.66 -18.67 84.11
CA GLU A 4 30.87 -18.24 83.37
C GLU A 4 30.71 -18.65 81.90
N ILE A 5 29.69 -18.10 81.24
CA ILE A 5 29.72 -17.96 79.79
C ILE A 5 29.56 -16.46 79.59
N GLU A 6 30.70 -15.78 79.72
CA GLU A 6 30.88 -14.40 79.29
C GLU A 6 30.41 -14.25 77.85
N GLU A 7 29.84 -13.10 77.60
CA GLU A 7 29.55 -12.47 76.31
C GLU A 7 30.80 -12.55 75.41
N LEU A 8 31.00 -13.67 74.73
CA LEU A 8 32.01 -13.82 73.69
C LEU A 8 31.53 -12.96 72.52
N VAL A 9 32.02 -11.73 72.47
CA VAL A 9 32.02 -10.89 71.27
C VAL A 9 32.51 -11.77 70.12
N GLU A 10 31.62 -12.07 69.18
CA GLU A 10 31.92 -12.88 68.00
C GLU A 10 32.83 -12.03 67.11
N LEU A 11 34.14 -12.05 67.38
CA LEU A 11 35.15 -11.37 66.59
C LEU A 11 35.05 -11.89 65.16
N SER A 12 34.69 -11.03 64.20
CA SER A 12 34.69 -11.40 62.79
C SER A 12 36.06 -11.17 62.17
N LEU A 13 36.49 -12.07 61.30
CA LEU A 13 37.73 -11.89 60.55
C LEU A 13 37.67 -10.68 59.63
N THR A 14 36.49 -10.27 59.15
CA THR A 14 36.35 -9.08 58.31
C THR A 14 36.76 -7.81 59.05
N ASP A 15 36.39 -7.71 60.33
CA ASP A 15 36.66 -6.55 61.16
C ASP A 15 38.15 -6.49 61.50
N ILE A 16 38.71 -7.64 61.92
CA ILE A 16 40.15 -7.79 62.18
C ILE A 16 40.96 -7.44 60.93
N LEU A 17 40.58 -7.94 59.75
CA LEU A 17 41.28 -7.64 58.50
C LEU A 17 41.12 -6.17 58.08
N SER A 18 40.04 -5.50 58.47
CA SER A 18 39.85 -4.07 58.25
C SER A 18 40.78 -3.24 59.15
N GLU A 19 40.98 -3.66 60.39
CA GLU A 19 41.97 -3.06 61.30
C GLU A 19 43.40 -3.29 60.82
N VAL A 20 43.69 -4.46 60.23
CA VAL A 20 44.98 -4.76 59.60
C VAL A 20 45.31 -3.76 58.49
N ILE A 21 44.34 -3.26 57.72
CA ILE A 21 44.57 -2.19 56.72
C ILE A 21 45.06 -0.91 57.40
N GLN A 22 44.51 -0.58 58.57
CA GLN A 22 44.72 0.68 59.27
C GLN A 22 46.01 0.74 60.10
N ILE A 23 46.85 -0.29 60.11
CA ILE A 23 48.13 -0.26 60.82
C ILE A 23 49.05 0.77 60.14
N GLU A 24 49.22 1.92 60.80
CA GLU A 24 50.05 3.01 60.34
C GLU A 24 51.56 2.72 60.53
N HIS A 25 52.40 3.49 59.84
CA HIS A 25 53.85 3.50 60.08
C HIS A 25 54.18 4.60 61.09
N GLY A 26 54.64 4.21 62.30
CA GLY A 26 55.01 5.14 63.38
C GLY A 26 55.41 4.43 64.68
N ASP A 27 55.62 5.19 65.76
CA ASP A 27 56.11 4.70 67.05
C ASP A 27 55.17 3.66 67.72
N ASN A 28 53.86 3.70 67.41
CA ASN A 28 52.86 2.77 67.97
C ASN A 28 52.66 1.49 67.14
N ARG A 29 53.40 1.29 66.05
CA ARG A 29 53.19 0.16 65.12
C ARG A 29 53.37 -1.20 65.80
N SER A 30 54.35 -1.33 66.69
CA SER A 30 54.59 -2.59 67.42
C SER A 30 53.43 -2.95 68.35
N GLU A 31 52.84 -1.96 69.02
CA GLU A 31 51.69 -2.14 69.91
C GLU A 31 50.43 -2.53 69.11
N GLN A 32 50.20 -1.88 67.95
CA GLN A 32 49.11 -2.25 67.04
C GLN A 32 49.25 -3.68 66.52
N ILE A 33 50.46 -4.08 66.10
CA ILE A 33 50.73 -5.46 65.65
C ILE A 33 50.48 -6.45 66.78
N GLU A 34 50.89 -6.15 68.00
CA GLU A 34 50.66 -7.02 69.16
C GLU A 34 49.17 -7.19 69.48
N ASN A 35 48.41 -6.10 69.52
CA ASN A 35 46.97 -6.12 69.79
C ASN A 35 46.21 -6.92 68.72
N ILE A 36 46.43 -6.61 67.43
CA ILE A 36 45.78 -7.31 66.32
C ILE A 36 46.22 -8.78 66.26
N SER A 37 47.47 -9.08 66.64
CA SER A 37 47.92 -10.47 66.78
C SER A 37 47.13 -11.23 67.84
N ALA A 38 46.79 -10.59 68.97
CA ALA A 38 45.97 -11.19 70.01
C ALA A 38 44.55 -11.48 69.52
N ASP A 39 43.95 -10.55 68.78
CA ASP A 39 42.60 -10.70 68.20
C ASP A 39 42.55 -11.83 67.16
N ILE A 40 43.55 -11.91 66.28
CA ILE A 40 43.64 -13.01 65.31
C ILE A 40 43.84 -14.36 66.02
N ILE A 41 44.65 -14.40 67.09
CA ILE A 41 44.82 -15.62 67.89
C ILE A 41 43.49 -16.02 68.55
N GLN A 42 42.75 -15.06 69.09
CA GLN A 42 41.44 -15.31 69.71
C GLN A 42 40.45 -15.85 68.69
N TYR A 43 40.35 -15.21 67.53
CA TYR A 43 39.55 -15.69 66.40
C TYR A 43 39.90 -17.15 66.04
N TYR A 44 41.19 -17.45 65.87
CA TYR A 44 41.61 -18.82 65.57
C TYR A 44 41.41 -19.80 66.73
N LYS A 45 41.33 -19.37 67.99
CA LYS A 45 40.94 -20.25 69.09
C LYS A 45 39.46 -20.60 69.02
N ILE A 46 38.60 -19.61 68.75
CA ILE A 46 37.15 -19.79 68.62
C ILE A 46 36.81 -20.71 67.43
N HIS A 47 37.51 -20.53 66.30
CA HIS A 47 37.26 -21.29 65.07
C HIS A 47 38.19 -22.49 64.85
N GLU A 48 38.73 -23.09 65.93
CA GLU A 48 39.55 -24.31 65.88
C GLU A 48 40.74 -24.25 64.89
N GLY A 49 41.32 -23.05 64.73
CA GLY A 49 42.46 -22.78 63.86
C GLY A 49 42.10 -22.69 62.37
N ARG A 50 40.83 -22.50 62.03
CA ARG A 50 40.34 -22.22 60.67
C ARG A 50 39.94 -20.76 60.55
N HIS A 51 40.21 -20.16 59.40
CA HIS A 51 39.56 -18.91 58.99
C HIS A 51 38.41 -19.21 58.02
N LEU A 52 37.32 -18.47 58.16
CA LEU A 52 36.14 -18.65 57.33
C LEU A 52 36.37 -18.06 55.94
N TYR A 53 36.15 -18.88 54.91
CA TYR A 53 36.40 -18.46 53.53
C TYR A 53 35.39 -17.41 53.08
N SER A 54 34.16 -17.49 53.57
CA SER A 54 33.12 -16.49 53.35
C SER A 54 33.53 -15.11 53.89
N GLU A 55 34.23 -15.04 55.02
CA GLU A 55 34.68 -13.78 55.60
C GLU A 55 35.85 -13.19 54.79
N VAL A 56 36.80 -14.04 54.36
CA VAL A 56 37.88 -13.61 53.45
C VAL A 56 37.30 -13.06 52.15
N SER A 57 36.40 -13.79 51.50
CA SER A 57 35.76 -13.31 50.27
C SER A 57 34.96 -12.02 50.52
N THR A 58 34.18 -11.93 51.60
CA THR A 58 33.39 -10.74 51.94
C THR A 58 34.25 -9.51 52.16
N PHE A 59 35.37 -9.68 52.89
CA PHE A 59 36.36 -8.63 53.05
C PHE A 59 36.90 -8.18 51.69
N LEU A 60 37.39 -9.09 50.86
CA LEU A 60 37.97 -8.74 49.56
C LEU A 60 36.97 -8.12 48.57
N TYR A 61 35.68 -8.43 48.67
CA TYR A 61 34.64 -7.77 47.88
C TYR A 61 34.45 -6.29 48.25
N ASN A 62 34.70 -5.93 49.52
CA ASN A 62 34.48 -4.59 50.04
C ASN A 62 35.77 -3.75 50.12
N THR A 63 36.94 -4.39 50.00
CA THR A 63 38.25 -3.76 50.03
C THR A 63 38.64 -3.19 48.65
N LYS A 64 39.29 -2.02 48.64
CA LYS A 64 39.77 -1.41 47.39
C LYS A 64 41.06 -2.11 46.92
N GLU A 65 41.29 -2.12 45.61
CA GLU A 65 42.50 -2.74 45.04
C GLU A 65 43.80 -2.13 45.60
N ASP A 66 43.79 -0.82 45.89
CA ASP A 66 44.93 -0.09 46.47
C ASP A 66 45.26 -0.52 47.91
N ASP A 67 44.29 -1.08 48.64
CA ASP A 67 44.45 -1.46 50.06
C ASP A 67 45.15 -2.81 50.21
N PHE A 68 45.24 -3.62 49.14
CA PHE A 68 45.83 -4.96 49.20
C PHE A 68 47.32 -4.95 49.54
N GLU A 69 48.06 -3.95 49.07
CA GLU A 69 49.51 -3.85 49.37
C GLU A 69 49.75 -3.65 50.87
N TYR A 70 48.94 -2.80 51.51
CA TYR A 70 48.98 -2.56 52.95
C TYR A 70 48.61 -3.81 53.75
N ILE A 71 47.56 -4.53 53.33
CA ILE A 71 47.14 -5.78 53.99
C ILE A 71 48.24 -6.83 53.95
N PHE A 72 48.86 -7.04 52.78
CA PHE A 72 49.92 -8.05 52.66
C PHE A 72 51.16 -7.68 53.47
N ALA A 73 51.56 -6.41 53.45
CA ALA A 73 52.68 -5.93 54.25
C ALA A 73 52.41 -6.11 55.76
N ASN A 74 51.23 -5.70 56.21
CA ASN A 74 50.84 -5.74 57.62
C ASN A 74 50.65 -7.18 58.12
N LEU A 75 50.04 -8.07 57.33
CA LEU A 75 49.94 -9.50 57.68
C LEU A 75 51.30 -10.19 57.72
N GLU A 76 52.24 -9.82 56.84
CA GLU A 76 53.59 -10.38 56.87
C GLU A 76 54.35 -9.92 58.12
N ASP A 77 54.15 -8.68 58.58
CA ASP A 77 54.71 -8.18 59.83
C ASP A 77 54.10 -8.86 61.06
N ILE A 78 52.78 -9.06 61.08
CA ILE A 78 52.09 -9.86 62.11
C ILE A 78 52.64 -11.30 62.16
N LYS A 79 52.82 -11.92 60.98
CA LYS A 79 53.42 -13.26 60.88
C LYS A 79 54.84 -13.27 61.47
N ARG A 80 55.69 -12.32 61.10
CA ARG A 80 57.07 -12.20 61.62
C ARG A 80 57.11 -12.02 63.13
N TYR A 81 56.22 -11.19 63.68
CA TYR A 81 56.07 -11.01 65.12
C TYR A 81 55.74 -12.34 65.81
N LEU A 82 54.75 -13.09 65.30
CA LEU A 82 54.38 -14.39 65.86
C LEU A 82 55.49 -15.43 65.73
N GLU A 83 56.31 -15.40 64.68
CA GLU A 83 57.50 -16.24 64.54
C GLU A 83 58.57 -15.91 65.60
N GLN A 84 58.79 -14.62 65.88
CA GLN A 84 59.74 -14.18 66.92
C GLN A 84 59.33 -14.62 68.33
N VAL A 85 58.03 -14.60 68.64
CA VAL A 85 57.48 -15.08 69.92
C VAL A 85 57.26 -16.61 69.92
N ASN A 86 57.71 -17.31 68.87
CA ASN A 86 57.61 -18.77 68.70
C ASN A 86 56.17 -19.30 68.83
N ASN A 87 55.20 -18.55 68.29
CA ASN A 87 53.78 -18.83 68.38
C ASN A 87 53.29 -19.66 67.18
N LYS A 88 52.64 -20.80 67.46
CA LYS A 88 52.10 -21.73 66.45
C LYS A 88 51.11 -21.10 65.45
N TYR A 89 50.49 -19.95 65.78
CA TYR A 89 49.55 -19.27 64.90
C TYR A 89 50.22 -18.53 63.73
N ALA A 90 51.55 -18.34 63.72
CA ALA A 90 52.28 -17.81 62.56
C ALA A 90 51.98 -18.59 61.26
N LEU A 91 51.91 -19.92 61.35
CA LEU A 91 51.58 -20.79 60.23
C LEU A 91 50.13 -20.62 59.74
N LYS A 92 49.23 -20.14 60.61
CA LYS A 92 47.84 -19.84 60.25
C LYS A 92 47.73 -18.50 59.51
N ILE A 93 48.50 -17.49 59.93
CA ILE A 93 48.63 -16.22 59.19
C ILE A 93 49.19 -16.46 57.80
N TYR A 94 50.23 -17.29 57.67
CA TYR A 94 50.78 -17.66 56.36
C TYR A 94 49.72 -18.25 55.42
N LYS A 95 48.87 -19.15 55.93
CA LYS A 95 47.74 -19.72 55.16
C LYS A 95 46.68 -18.68 54.82
N LEU A 96 46.42 -17.71 55.70
CA LEU A 96 45.48 -16.62 55.46
C LEU A 96 45.98 -15.69 54.34
N ILE A 97 47.27 -15.32 54.36
CA ILE A 97 47.91 -14.55 53.30
C ILE A 97 47.78 -15.28 51.95
N ASP A 98 48.10 -16.57 51.91
CA ASP A 98 47.99 -17.38 50.69
C ASP A 98 46.55 -17.45 50.16
N HIS A 99 45.59 -17.61 51.06
CA HIS A 99 44.17 -17.62 50.69
C HIS A 99 43.69 -16.27 50.17
N ILE A 100 44.08 -15.16 50.80
CA ILE A 100 43.76 -13.81 50.33
C ILE A 100 44.34 -13.58 48.92
N LYS A 101 45.60 -13.99 48.66
CA LYS A 101 46.22 -13.89 47.32
C LYS A 101 45.45 -14.67 46.26
N LEU A 102 45.06 -15.90 46.59
CA LEU A 102 44.31 -16.77 45.68
C LEU A 102 42.93 -16.18 45.35
N GLU A 103 42.25 -15.65 46.35
CA GLU A 103 40.91 -15.07 46.18
C GLU A 103 40.96 -13.72 45.44
N GLN A 104 41.99 -12.89 45.67
CA GLN A 104 42.25 -11.68 44.89
C GLN A 104 42.41 -12.00 43.38
N LEU A 105 43.20 -13.03 43.04
CA LEU A 105 43.38 -13.46 41.65
C LEU A 105 42.05 -13.92 41.01
N ARG A 106 41.21 -14.61 41.78
CA ARG A 106 39.88 -15.04 41.31
C ARG A 106 38.97 -13.86 41.05
N LEU A 107 38.90 -12.90 41.97
CA LEU A 107 38.08 -11.68 41.80
C LEU A 107 38.54 -10.87 40.59
N PHE A 108 39.85 -10.71 40.41
CA PHE A 108 40.42 -10.03 39.25
C PHE A 108 40.02 -10.71 37.93
N GLN A 109 40.14 -12.04 37.83
CA GLN A 109 39.75 -12.78 36.64
C GLN A 109 38.25 -12.66 36.35
N LEU A 110 37.40 -12.69 37.39
CA LEU A 110 35.96 -12.51 37.25
C LEU A 110 35.64 -11.12 36.70
N LYS A 111 36.28 -10.07 37.22
CA LYS A 111 36.12 -8.68 36.75
C LYS A 111 36.51 -8.53 35.27
N LEU A 112 37.68 -9.05 34.88
CA LEU A 112 38.11 -9.04 33.48
C LEU A 112 37.13 -9.78 32.55
N ASN A 113 36.62 -10.94 32.97
CA ASN A 113 35.66 -11.69 32.18
C ASN A 113 34.33 -10.93 32.04
N GLN A 114 33.86 -10.27 33.11
CA GLN A 114 32.67 -9.44 33.08
C GLN A 114 32.84 -8.23 32.15
N GLU A 115 33.97 -7.51 32.23
CA GLU A 115 34.27 -6.38 31.35
C GLU A 115 34.33 -6.79 29.87
N ASN A 116 34.98 -7.93 29.57
CA ASN A 116 35.06 -8.46 28.21
C ASN A 116 33.67 -8.88 27.68
N ASN A 117 32.84 -9.49 28.51
CA ASN A 117 31.47 -9.84 28.14
C ASN A 117 30.61 -8.59 27.93
N ALA A 118 30.75 -7.58 28.78
CA ALA A 118 30.07 -6.30 28.64
C ALA A 118 30.46 -5.59 27.32
N LYS A 119 31.75 -5.54 26.98
CA LYS A 119 32.24 -4.99 25.70
C LYS A 119 31.63 -5.72 24.50
N LYS A 120 31.68 -7.06 24.49
CA LYS A 120 31.06 -7.86 23.41
C LYS A 120 29.56 -7.62 23.27
N LEU A 121 28.86 -7.46 24.39
CA LEU A 121 27.42 -7.15 24.41
C LEU A 121 27.16 -5.76 23.83
N ILE A 122 27.95 -4.75 24.21
CA ILE A 122 27.85 -3.39 23.67
C ILE A 122 28.08 -3.39 22.16
N ASP A 123 29.14 -4.03 21.67
CA ASP A 123 29.43 -4.12 20.23
C ASP A 123 28.28 -4.79 19.46
N THR A 124 27.71 -5.86 20.04
CA THR A 124 26.56 -6.57 19.45
C THR A 124 25.31 -5.69 19.42
N ILE A 125 25.07 -4.92 20.48
CA ILE A 125 23.94 -3.98 20.56
C ILE A 125 24.12 -2.89 19.51
N GLU A 126 25.32 -2.28 19.42
CA GLU A 126 25.62 -1.21 18.48
C GLU A 126 25.39 -1.65 17.02
N HIS A 127 25.92 -2.81 16.65
CA HIS A 127 25.73 -3.38 15.32
C HIS A 127 24.24 -3.63 15.02
N LYS A 128 23.49 -4.20 15.98
CA LYS A 128 22.05 -4.44 15.81
C LYS A 128 21.27 -3.13 15.71
N THR A 129 21.62 -2.11 16.49
CA THR A 129 20.97 -0.79 16.40
C THR A 129 21.18 -0.14 15.05
N LEU A 130 22.39 -0.22 14.49
CA LEU A 130 22.68 0.26 13.13
C LEU A 130 21.84 -0.50 12.10
N GLU A 131 21.84 -1.84 12.17
CA GLU A 131 21.05 -2.67 11.25
C GLU A 131 19.55 -2.35 11.29
N TYR A 132 18.98 -2.16 12.50
CA TYR A 132 17.59 -1.78 12.65
C TYR A 132 17.31 -0.37 12.12
N SER A 133 18.22 0.58 12.34
CA SER A 133 18.06 1.95 11.83
C SER A 133 17.99 1.98 10.29
N GLU A 134 18.83 1.18 9.61
CA GLU A 134 18.80 1.06 8.16
C GLU A 134 17.50 0.42 7.66
N LYS A 135 17.01 -0.63 8.35
CA LYS A 135 15.72 -1.27 8.02
C LYS A 135 14.55 -0.31 8.16
N ILE A 136 14.53 0.50 9.23
CA ILE A 136 13.49 1.52 9.45
C ILE A 136 13.53 2.56 8.33
N ASN A 137 14.70 3.07 7.97
CA ASN A 137 14.83 4.04 6.87
C ASN A 137 14.34 3.49 5.53
N LYS A 138 14.69 2.24 5.20
CA LYS A 138 14.19 1.56 3.98
C LYS A 138 12.67 1.38 4.02
N MET A 139 12.11 1.07 5.19
CA MET A 139 10.67 0.91 5.37
C MET A 139 9.93 2.24 5.21
N ASP A 140 10.46 3.35 5.73
CA ASP A 140 9.89 4.69 5.58
C ASP A 140 9.85 5.16 4.12
N ILE A 141 10.93 4.91 3.36
CA ILE A 141 10.96 5.20 1.91
C ILE A 141 9.88 4.38 1.20
N SER A 142 9.82 3.08 1.47
CA SER A 142 8.82 2.17 0.88
C SER A 142 7.39 2.60 1.20
N PHE A 143 7.14 3.04 2.45
CA PHE A 143 5.82 3.50 2.88
C PHE A 143 5.40 4.79 2.17
N LYS A 144 6.34 5.74 1.99
CA LYS A 144 6.08 6.97 1.21
C LYS A 144 5.73 6.65 -0.25
N GLU A 145 6.43 5.70 -0.86
CA GLU A 145 6.12 5.26 -2.23
C GLU A 145 4.73 4.61 -2.35
N ILE A 146 4.40 3.70 -1.43
CA ILE A 146 3.08 3.05 -1.38
C ILE A 146 1.99 4.09 -1.19
N ASN A 147 2.15 5.04 -0.28
CA ASN A 147 1.16 6.10 -0.03
C ASN A 147 0.97 6.99 -1.28
N ASN A 148 2.06 7.32 -1.98
CA ASN A 148 1.98 8.07 -3.24
C ASN A 148 1.26 7.28 -4.34
N LYS A 149 1.54 5.98 -4.48
CA LYS A 149 0.82 5.10 -5.42
C LYS A 149 -0.67 4.99 -5.07
N TYR A 150 -0.97 4.81 -3.79
CA TYR A 150 -2.35 4.75 -3.27
C TYR A 150 -3.12 6.05 -3.56
N LYS A 151 -2.52 7.22 -3.30
CA LYS A 151 -3.15 8.52 -3.62
C LYS A 151 -3.42 8.67 -5.11
N LYS A 152 -2.51 8.23 -5.99
CA LYS A 152 -2.72 8.24 -7.44
C LYS A 152 -3.84 7.28 -7.86
N GLN A 153 -3.87 6.06 -7.32
CA GLN A 153 -4.94 5.10 -7.58
C GLN A 153 -6.29 5.61 -7.09
N LYS A 154 -6.36 6.19 -5.89
CA LYS A 154 -7.60 6.77 -5.36
C LYS A 154 -8.16 7.85 -6.27
N LYS A 155 -7.32 8.79 -6.72
CA LYS A 155 -7.72 9.81 -7.71
C LYS A 155 -8.22 9.20 -9.01
N SER A 156 -7.53 8.18 -9.54
CA SER A 156 -7.96 7.46 -10.75
C SER A 156 -9.32 6.79 -10.56
N ILE A 157 -9.57 6.17 -9.40
CA ILE A 157 -10.87 5.56 -9.06
C ILE A 157 -11.96 6.64 -8.97
N ASP A 158 -11.69 7.77 -8.34
CA ASP A 158 -12.64 8.88 -8.24
C ASP A 158 -12.99 9.44 -9.64
N GLU A 159 -12.00 9.56 -10.53
CA GLU A 159 -12.20 9.94 -11.93
C GLU A 159 -13.04 8.89 -12.70
N LEU A 160 -12.76 7.61 -12.52
CA LEU A 160 -13.54 6.51 -13.13
C LEU A 160 -14.98 6.51 -12.64
N ASN A 161 -15.22 6.72 -11.34
CA ASN A 161 -16.56 6.79 -10.79
C ASN A 161 -17.35 7.97 -11.39
N ASN A 162 -16.73 9.13 -11.54
CA ASN A 162 -17.35 10.28 -12.21
C ASN A 162 -17.70 9.97 -13.68
N GLN A 163 -16.82 9.26 -14.40
CA GLN A 163 -17.10 8.80 -15.75
C GLN A 163 -18.27 7.82 -15.79
N ILE A 164 -18.32 6.83 -14.87
CA ILE A 164 -19.41 5.85 -14.77
C ILE A 164 -20.74 6.54 -14.50
N ILE A 165 -20.80 7.45 -13.52
CA ILE A 165 -22.02 8.22 -13.22
C ILE A 165 -22.50 8.99 -14.46
N SER A 166 -21.57 9.61 -15.19
CA SER A 166 -21.89 10.34 -16.42
C SER A 166 -22.45 9.42 -17.51
N ILE A 167 -21.87 8.23 -17.73
CA ILE A 167 -22.34 7.24 -18.69
C ILE A 167 -23.74 6.75 -18.31
N ILE A 168 -23.97 6.43 -17.03
CA ILE A 168 -25.28 5.98 -16.51
C ILE A 168 -26.34 7.08 -16.72
N GLY A 169 -26.00 8.34 -16.45
CA GLY A 169 -26.91 9.47 -16.65
C GLY A 169 -27.34 9.58 -18.12
N ILE A 170 -26.41 9.47 -19.06
CA ILE A 170 -26.75 9.56 -20.49
C ILE A 170 -27.50 8.31 -20.96
N PHE A 171 -27.10 7.12 -20.51
CA PHE A 171 -27.82 5.90 -20.83
C PHE A 171 -29.28 5.98 -20.38
N SER A 172 -29.51 6.49 -19.16
CA SER A 172 -30.86 6.72 -18.62
C SER A 172 -31.64 7.73 -19.48
N ALA A 173 -31.02 8.84 -19.88
CA ALA A 173 -31.65 9.82 -20.75
C ALA A 173 -32.04 9.23 -22.13
N ILE A 174 -31.19 8.38 -22.72
CA ILE A 174 -31.47 7.68 -23.98
C ILE A 174 -32.67 6.74 -23.80
N VAL A 175 -32.68 5.93 -22.74
CA VAL A 175 -33.76 4.98 -22.45
C VAL A 175 -35.10 5.71 -22.24
N ILE A 176 -35.11 6.78 -21.44
CA ILE A 176 -36.30 7.61 -21.20
C ILE A 176 -36.80 8.24 -22.51
N THR A 177 -35.90 8.81 -23.32
CA THR A 177 -36.25 9.42 -24.61
C THR A 177 -36.82 8.39 -25.58
N PHE A 178 -36.25 7.17 -25.59
CA PHE A 178 -36.71 6.09 -26.46
C PHE A 178 -38.10 5.60 -26.08
N PHE A 179 -38.34 5.30 -24.80
CA PHE A 179 -39.67 4.87 -24.33
C PHE A 179 -40.71 6.00 -24.44
N GLY A 180 -40.33 7.24 -24.14
CA GLY A 180 -41.18 8.41 -24.34
C GLY A 180 -41.55 8.61 -25.82
N GLY A 181 -40.56 8.53 -26.72
CA GLY A 181 -40.76 8.61 -28.16
C GLY A 181 -41.63 7.47 -28.70
N MET A 182 -41.43 6.24 -28.22
CA MET A 182 -42.25 5.08 -28.60
C MET A 182 -43.71 5.24 -28.18
N ASN A 183 -43.96 5.74 -26.96
CA ASN A 183 -45.32 6.00 -26.47
C ASN A 183 -46.01 7.12 -27.26
N LEU A 184 -45.29 8.18 -27.60
CA LEU A 184 -45.80 9.26 -28.45
C LEU A 184 -46.12 8.75 -29.87
N LEU A 185 -45.24 7.94 -30.46
CA LEU A 185 -45.47 7.30 -31.76
C LEU A 185 -46.70 6.38 -31.72
N GLY A 186 -46.82 5.53 -30.69
CA GLY A 186 -47.99 4.67 -30.51
C GLY A 186 -49.30 5.44 -30.37
N SER A 187 -49.28 6.54 -29.62
CA SER A 187 -50.45 7.42 -29.46
C SER A 187 -50.81 8.17 -30.75
N ALA A 188 -49.81 8.63 -31.51
CA ALA A 188 -50.02 9.26 -32.80
C ALA A 188 -50.63 8.26 -33.80
N LEU A 189 -50.14 7.02 -33.83
CA LEU A 189 -50.67 5.93 -34.66
C LEU A 189 -52.13 5.55 -34.30
N ASN A 190 -52.48 5.53 -33.02
CA ASN A 190 -53.83 5.18 -32.58
C ASN A 190 -54.90 6.22 -32.98
N ASN A 191 -54.52 7.50 -33.14
CA ASN A 191 -55.44 8.60 -33.51
C ASN A 191 -55.54 8.83 -35.03
N MET A 192 -54.99 7.95 -35.86
CA MET A 192 -54.84 8.15 -37.31
C MET A 192 -56.05 7.77 -38.16
N HIS A 193 -57.16 7.36 -37.55
CA HIS A 193 -58.33 6.84 -38.23
C HIS A 193 -58.98 7.83 -39.25
N ASN A 194 -58.61 9.12 -39.21
CA ASN A 194 -59.15 10.17 -40.07
C ASN A 194 -58.10 11.01 -40.82
N VAL A 195 -56.84 10.55 -40.88
CA VAL A 195 -55.72 11.29 -41.49
C VAL A 195 -55.23 10.57 -42.75
N SER A 196 -54.83 11.31 -43.79
CA SER A 196 -54.31 10.68 -45.02
C SER A 196 -53.04 9.87 -44.73
N LYS A 197 -52.96 8.68 -45.32
CA LYS A 197 -51.84 7.73 -45.17
C LYS A 197 -50.47 8.39 -45.41
N TYR A 198 -50.40 9.35 -46.34
CA TYR A 198 -49.18 10.11 -46.64
C TYR A 198 -48.72 11.01 -45.50
N ARG A 199 -49.64 11.72 -44.82
CA ARG A 199 -49.30 12.59 -43.68
C ARG A 199 -48.79 11.78 -42.49
N ILE A 200 -49.37 10.61 -42.29
CA ILE A 200 -48.99 9.64 -41.26
C ILE A 200 -47.53 9.20 -41.41
N ILE A 201 -47.19 8.68 -42.59
CA ILE A 201 -45.85 8.18 -42.87
C ILE A 201 -44.84 9.33 -42.79
N PHE A 202 -45.21 10.53 -43.24
CA PHE A 202 -44.37 11.71 -43.15
C PHE A 202 -44.05 12.12 -41.70
N VAL A 203 -45.04 12.13 -40.81
CA VAL A 203 -44.83 12.42 -39.38
C VAL A 203 -43.93 11.38 -38.72
N ILE A 204 -44.09 10.10 -39.07
CA ILE A 204 -43.23 9.01 -38.56
C ILE A 204 -41.79 9.20 -39.03
N LEU A 205 -41.57 9.54 -40.31
CA LEU A 205 -40.22 9.79 -40.83
C LEU A 205 -39.54 11.00 -40.19
N ILE A 206 -40.26 12.11 -40.02
CA ILE A 206 -39.73 13.29 -39.30
C ILE A 206 -39.37 12.93 -37.86
N THR A 207 -40.26 12.21 -37.18
CA THR A 207 -40.03 11.83 -35.78
C THR A 207 -38.82 10.90 -35.66
N GLY A 208 -38.71 9.91 -36.55
CA GLY A 208 -37.55 9.01 -36.61
C GLY A 208 -36.24 9.76 -36.90
N PHE A 209 -36.27 10.71 -37.84
CA PHE A 209 -35.13 11.57 -38.16
C PHE A 209 -34.66 12.39 -36.96
N VAL A 210 -35.58 13.01 -36.23
CA VAL A 210 -35.26 13.81 -35.03
C VAL A 210 -34.73 12.92 -33.91
N VAL A 211 -35.38 11.80 -33.62
CA VAL A 211 -34.97 10.88 -32.54
C VAL A 211 -33.59 10.29 -32.82
N PHE A 212 -33.31 9.87 -34.06
CA PHE A 212 -31.99 9.35 -34.42
C PHE A 212 -30.88 10.39 -34.21
N ASN A 213 -31.10 11.64 -34.63
CA ASN A 213 -30.14 12.72 -34.44
C ASN A 213 -29.90 13.07 -32.96
N ILE A 214 -30.95 13.05 -32.14
CA ILE A 214 -30.83 13.22 -30.68
C ILE A 214 -30.00 12.09 -30.06
N ILE A 215 -30.28 10.83 -30.41
CA ILE A 215 -29.53 9.68 -29.92
C ILE A 215 -28.05 9.77 -30.34
N PHE A 216 -27.79 10.14 -31.59
CA PHE A 216 -26.42 10.31 -32.07
C PHE A 216 -25.67 11.42 -31.33
N MET A 217 -26.30 12.58 -31.08
CA MET A 217 -25.73 13.65 -30.26
C MET A 217 -25.41 13.17 -28.85
N LEU A 218 -26.33 12.46 -28.19
CA LEU A 218 -26.11 11.91 -26.86
C LEU A 218 -24.93 10.93 -26.84
N LEU A 219 -24.86 9.98 -27.79
CA LEU A 219 -23.74 9.04 -27.92
C LEU A 219 -22.41 9.76 -28.23
N TYR A 220 -22.44 10.83 -29.00
CA TYR A 220 -21.27 11.67 -29.25
C TYR A 220 -20.75 12.33 -27.97
N TYR A 221 -21.65 12.89 -27.15
CA TYR A 221 -21.29 13.44 -25.84
C TYR A 221 -20.78 12.37 -24.87
N VAL A 222 -21.37 11.17 -24.84
CA VAL A 222 -20.84 10.03 -24.06
C VAL A 222 -19.39 9.73 -24.46
N ASN A 223 -19.12 9.60 -25.75
CA ASN A 223 -17.80 9.29 -26.25
C ASN A 223 -16.78 10.39 -25.93
N ARG A 224 -17.23 11.65 -25.86
CA ARG A 224 -16.40 12.79 -25.43
C ARG A 224 -16.14 12.78 -23.91
N LEU A 225 -17.11 12.37 -23.09
CA LEU A 225 -16.97 12.26 -21.63
C LEU A 225 -16.06 11.11 -21.19
N ILE A 226 -15.99 10.02 -21.96
CA ILE A 226 -15.08 8.88 -21.73
C ILE A 226 -13.61 9.25 -22.03
N GLY A 227 -13.29 10.52 -22.30
CA GLY A 227 -11.91 10.99 -22.40
C GLY A 227 -11.20 10.55 -23.67
N ARG A 228 -11.91 10.04 -24.68
CA ARG A 228 -11.36 9.97 -26.02
C ARG A 228 -11.39 11.38 -26.61
N CYS A 229 -10.33 12.14 -26.35
CA CYS A 229 -10.08 13.41 -27.01
C CYS A 229 -10.09 13.18 -28.53
N ILE A 230 -11.22 13.44 -29.18
CA ILE A 230 -11.24 13.70 -30.61
C ILE A 230 -10.81 15.17 -30.75
N GLN A 231 -9.53 15.43 -30.48
CA GLN A 231 -8.91 16.67 -30.92
C GLN A 231 -8.84 16.56 -32.44
N SER A 232 -9.81 17.15 -33.11
CA SER A 232 -9.67 17.47 -34.53
C SER A 232 -9.69 18.98 -34.62
N LYS A 233 -8.55 19.56 -35.02
CA LYS A 233 -8.45 20.93 -35.52
C LYS A 233 -9.68 21.20 -36.37
N LEU A 234 -10.44 22.23 -35.99
CA LEU A 234 -11.62 22.67 -36.71
C LEU A 234 -11.15 23.44 -37.95
N GLU A 235 -10.64 22.74 -38.95
CA GLU A 235 -10.39 23.31 -40.27
C GLU A 235 -11.60 23.00 -41.16
N GLN A 236 -12.48 23.99 -41.22
CA GLN A 236 -13.58 24.19 -42.17
C GLN A 236 -14.71 23.15 -42.20
N LEU A 237 -15.95 23.64 -42.05
CA LEU A 237 -17.21 22.91 -42.19
C LEU A 237 -17.43 22.48 -43.65
N ASN A 238 -16.70 21.47 -44.10
CA ASN A 238 -16.97 20.80 -45.37
C ASN A 238 -17.87 19.59 -45.14
N ILE A 239 -18.94 19.45 -45.93
CA ILE A 239 -19.86 18.28 -45.90
C ILE A 239 -19.07 16.96 -46.08
N SER A 240 -17.98 17.02 -46.85
CA SER A 240 -17.01 15.94 -47.03
C SER A 240 -16.40 15.43 -45.71
N TYR A 241 -16.20 16.30 -44.73
CA TYR A 241 -15.63 15.95 -43.42
C TYR A 241 -16.59 15.14 -42.55
N ILE A 242 -17.88 15.52 -42.55
CA ILE A 242 -18.92 14.77 -41.83
C ILE A 242 -19.08 13.37 -42.41
N LYS A 243 -19.06 13.26 -43.75
CA LYS A 243 -19.09 11.96 -44.46
C LYS A 243 -17.92 11.06 -44.08
N GLU A 244 -16.74 11.62 -43.85
CA GLU A 244 -15.54 10.86 -43.51
C GLU A 244 -15.51 10.44 -42.04
N LYS A 245 -15.95 11.32 -41.14
CA LYS A 245 -15.89 11.10 -39.68
C LYS A 245 -17.08 10.32 -39.13
N TYR A 246 -18.29 10.58 -39.65
CA TYR A 246 -19.55 9.97 -39.23
C TYR A 246 -20.35 9.45 -40.43
N PRO A 247 -19.82 8.46 -41.18
CA PRO A 247 -20.45 7.99 -42.42
C PRO A 247 -21.87 7.46 -42.20
N ILE A 248 -22.12 6.78 -41.08
CA ILE A 248 -23.42 6.18 -40.78
C ILE A 248 -24.53 7.24 -40.64
N VAL A 249 -24.25 8.34 -39.93
CA VAL A 249 -25.23 9.42 -39.72
C VAL A 249 -25.51 10.14 -41.03
N TYR A 250 -24.46 10.48 -41.77
CA TYR A 250 -24.58 11.14 -43.07
C TYR A 250 -25.46 10.34 -44.03
N PHE A 251 -25.26 9.02 -44.14
CA PHE A 251 -26.08 8.18 -45.01
C PHE A 251 -27.52 8.03 -44.51
N TYR A 252 -27.72 7.90 -43.20
CA TYR A 252 -29.06 7.84 -42.62
C TYR A 252 -29.86 9.12 -42.92
N ASP A 253 -29.27 10.30 -42.68
CA ASP A 253 -29.92 11.58 -42.93
C ASP A 253 -30.24 11.77 -44.42
N LEU A 254 -29.30 11.39 -45.30
CA LEU A 254 -29.50 11.42 -46.75
C LEU A 254 -30.65 10.50 -47.20
N ILE A 255 -30.69 9.26 -46.71
CA ILE A 255 -31.76 8.30 -47.04
C ILE A 255 -33.10 8.81 -46.51
N SER A 256 -33.15 9.32 -45.28
CA SER A 256 -34.37 9.86 -44.68
C SER A 256 -34.92 11.04 -45.51
N LEU A 257 -34.04 11.94 -45.96
CA LEU A 257 -34.43 13.07 -46.81
C LEU A 257 -34.96 12.61 -48.18
N ILE A 258 -34.33 11.60 -48.80
CA ILE A 258 -34.80 11.00 -50.06
C ILE A 258 -36.19 10.36 -49.87
N LEU A 259 -36.42 9.66 -48.75
CA LEU A 259 -37.73 9.06 -48.42
C LEU A 259 -38.81 10.12 -48.20
N MET A 260 -38.49 11.24 -47.55
CA MET A 260 -39.42 12.35 -47.39
C MET A 260 -39.79 12.98 -48.75
N LEU A 261 -38.80 13.18 -49.62
CA LEU A 261 -39.02 13.71 -50.98
C LEU A 261 -39.83 12.75 -51.86
N SER A 262 -39.54 11.45 -51.80
CA SER A 262 -40.29 10.44 -52.56
C SER A 262 -41.75 10.40 -52.14
N LEU A 263 -42.05 10.48 -50.84
CA LEU A 263 -43.43 10.58 -50.35
C LEU A 263 -44.13 11.86 -50.79
N PHE A 264 -43.42 12.99 -50.84
CA PHE A 264 -43.98 14.23 -51.34
C PHE A 264 -44.35 14.14 -52.83
N ILE A 265 -43.49 13.51 -53.64
CA ILE A 265 -43.76 13.25 -55.06
C ILE A 265 -44.94 12.29 -55.25
N ILE A 266 -45.01 11.23 -54.45
CA ILE A 266 -46.14 10.28 -54.48
C ILE A 266 -47.45 11.00 -54.10
N PHE A 267 -47.43 11.85 -53.07
CA PHE A 267 -48.59 12.65 -52.66
C PHE A 267 -49.07 13.61 -53.76
N ILE A 268 -48.15 14.29 -54.47
CA ILE A 268 -48.49 15.16 -55.60
C ILE A 268 -49.08 14.33 -56.75
N THR A 269 -48.46 13.21 -57.09
CA THR A 269 -48.91 12.30 -58.16
C THR A 269 -50.33 11.80 -57.91
N ASP A 270 -50.63 11.41 -56.66
CA ASP A 270 -51.96 10.96 -56.24
C ASP A 270 -52.97 12.12 -56.24
N LYS A 271 -52.62 13.28 -55.68
CA LYS A 271 -53.50 14.46 -55.59
C LYS A 271 -53.92 15.01 -56.96
N TYR A 272 -53.00 15.08 -57.91
CA TYR A 272 -53.29 15.57 -59.27
C TYR A 272 -53.69 14.44 -60.22
N ASN A 273 -53.86 13.22 -59.71
CA ASN A 273 -54.22 12.01 -60.46
C ASN A 273 -53.37 11.83 -61.73
N VAL A 274 -52.11 12.25 -61.68
CA VAL A 274 -51.18 12.33 -62.83
C VAL A 274 -50.98 10.95 -63.45
N LEU A 275 -51.07 9.90 -62.63
CA LEU A 275 -51.02 8.51 -63.06
C LEU A 275 -52.08 8.21 -64.13
N SER A 276 -53.32 8.69 -63.95
CA SER A 276 -54.40 8.51 -64.93
C SER A 276 -54.16 9.26 -66.23
N TYR A 277 -53.54 10.45 -66.16
CA TYR A 277 -53.19 11.27 -67.32
C TYR A 277 -52.04 10.66 -68.14
N ILE A 278 -51.04 10.08 -67.47
CA ILE A 278 -49.95 9.34 -68.12
C ILE A 278 -50.48 8.04 -68.73
N LEU A 279 -51.38 7.32 -68.05
CA LEU A 279 -52.06 6.13 -68.58
C LEU A 279 -52.96 6.42 -69.79
N SER A 280 -53.54 7.61 -69.90
CA SER A 280 -54.29 8.01 -71.11
C SER A 280 -53.38 8.43 -72.27
N PHE A 281 -52.15 8.87 -71.99
CA PHE A 281 -51.18 9.27 -73.02
C PHE A 281 -50.41 8.06 -73.59
N ILE A 282 -50.31 6.99 -72.80
CA ILE A 282 -49.75 5.70 -73.21
C ILE A 282 -50.94 4.76 -73.42
N ASP A 283 -51.45 4.67 -74.65
CA ASP A 283 -52.66 3.91 -75.03
C ASP A 283 -52.50 2.39 -74.80
N ILE A 284 -52.48 1.95 -73.54
CA ILE A 284 -52.40 0.55 -73.12
C ILE A 284 -53.74 0.19 -72.48
N ASN A 285 -54.64 -0.28 -73.32
CA ASN A 285 -55.98 -0.74 -72.98
C ASN A 285 -55.98 -2.10 -72.24
N ASN A 286 -55.02 -2.36 -71.35
CA ASN A 286 -54.97 -3.63 -70.62
C ASN A 286 -54.60 -3.45 -69.13
N LYS A 287 -55.64 -3.22 -68.32
CA LYS A 287 -55.59 -2.96 -66.88
C LYS A 287 -54.92 -4.07 -66.06
N TYR A 288 -54.81 -5.29 -66.61
CA TYR A 288 -54.25 -6.47 -65.92
C TYR A 288 -52.73 -6.64 -66.05
N ASN A 289 -52.08 -5.98 -67.03
CA ASN A 289 -50.63 -6.06 -67.22
C ASN A 289 -49.84 -4.95 -66.50
N LEU A 290 -50.50 -3.96 -65.90
CA LEU A 290 -49.82 -2.81 -65.28
C LEU A 290 -49.37 -3.06 -63.83
N ILE A 291 -50.18 -3.78 -63.05
CA ILE A 291 -49.89 -4.17 -61.67
C ILE A 291 -48.58 -4.96 -61.56
N PRO A 292 -48.28 -5.97 -62.42
CA PRO A 292 -47.01 -6.67 -62.35
C PRO A 292 -45.82 -5.78 -62.75
N ILE A 293 -45.98 -4.82 -63.68
CA ILE A 293 -44.90 -3.93 -64.11
C ILE A 293 -44.54 -2.92 -63.01
N CYS A 294 -45.53 -2.29 -62.36
CA CYS A 294 -45.28 -1.42 -61.21
C CYS A 294 -44.70 -2.20 -60.02
N GLY A 295 -45.17 -3.44 -59.79
CA GLY A 295 -44.58 -4.34 -58.79
C GLY A 295 -43.11 -4.68 -59.09
N LEU A 296 -42.76 -4.90 -60.36
CA LEU A 296 -41.39 -5.14 -60.82
C LEU A 296 -40.50 -3.90 -60.64
N ILE A 297 -40.99 -2.71 -60.97
CA ILE A 297 -40.26 -1.45 -60.79
C ILE A 297 -40.03 -1.16 -59.31
N CYS A 298 -41.06 -1.30 -58.45
CA CYS A 298 -40.91 -1.14 -57.01
C CYS A 298 -39.98 -2.19 -56.40
N GLY A 299 -40.03 -3.45 -56.88
CA GLY A 299 -39.13 -4.52 -56.47
C GLY A 299 -37.67 -4.27 -56.87
N LEU A 300 -37.45 -3.72 -58.08
CA LEU A 300 -36.12 -3.32 -58.55
C LEU A 300 -35.58 -2.13 -57.75
N ILE A 301 -36.40 -1.13 -57.45
CA ILE A 301 -36.01 0.02 -56.61
C ILE A 301 -35.67 -0.46 -55.19
N PHE A 302 -36.49 -1.32 -54.60
CA PHE A 302 -36.23 -1.90 -53.28
C PHE A 302 -34.97 -2.76 -53.28
N GLY A 303 -34.75 -3.58 -54.32
CA GLY A 303 -33.55 -4.38 -54.50
C GLY A 303 -32.28 -3.54 -54.64
N LEU A 304 -32.34 -2.42 -55.38
CA LEU A 304 -31.24 -1.47 -55.50
C LEU A 304 -30.94 -0.77 -54.17
N ILE A 305 -31.97 -0.38 -53.40
CA ILE A 305 -31.80 0.23 -52.08
C ILE A 305 -31.17 -0.77 -51.09
N CYS A 306 -31.66 -2.01 -51.05
CA CYS A 306 -31.12 -3.07 -50.21
C CYS A 306 -29.70 -3.46 -50.61
N GLY A 307 -29.41 -3.59 -51.90
CA GLY A 307 -28.06 -3.84 -52.42
C GLY A 307 -27.10 -2.71 -52.07
N PHE A 308 -27.54 -1.46 -52.15
CA PHE A 308 -26.76 -0.29 -51.76
C PHE A 308 -26.49 -0.25 -50.24
N LEU A 309 -27.48 -0.60 -49.40
CA LEU A 309 -27.31 -0.75 -47.95
C LEU A 309 -26.30 -1.84 -47.59
N ILE A 310 -26.35 -3.00 -48.26
CA ILE A 310 -25.40 -4.11 -48.09
C ILE A 310 -23.99 -3.70 -48.53
N TYR A 311 -23.87 -3.00 -49.67
CA TYR A 311 -22.61 -2.47 -50.16
C TYR A 311 -21.98 -1.46 -49.18
N ILE A 312 -22.79 -0.59 -48.57
CA ILE A 312 -22.36 0.34 -47.51
C ILE A 312 -21.88 -0.41 -46.27
N LEU A 313 -22.61 -1.46 -45.85
CA LEU A 313 -22.23 -2.33 -44.73
C LEU A 313 -20.86 -2.99 -45.00
N MET A 314 -20.65 -3.51 -46.22
CA MET A 314 -19.40 -4.10 -46.67
C MET A 314 -18.24 -3.09 -46.72
N LEU A 315 -18.46 -1.87 -47.21
CA LEU A 315 -17.46 -0.79 -47.20
C LEU A 315 -17.09 -0.37 -45.76
N CYS A 316 -18.07 -0.32 -44.86
CA CYS A 316 -17.83 -0.02 -43.44
C CYS A 316 -17.00 -1.12 -42.76
N ILE A 317 -17.25 -2.40 -43.08
CA ILE A 317 -16.46 -3.53 -42.57
C ILE A 317 -15.02 -3.48 -43.09
N LYS A 318 -14.82 -3.16 -44.38
CA LYS A 318 -13.48 -3.09 -45.00
C LYS A 318 -12.62 -1.95 -44.42
N LYS A 319 -13.20 -0.77 -44.14
CA LYS A 319 -12.51 0.35 -43.47
C LYS A 319 -12.15 0.06 -42.00
N LYS A 320 -12.87 -0.86 -41.33
CA LYS A 320 -12.58 -1.24 -39.93
C LYS A 320 -11.36 -2.16 -39.82
N LYS A 321 -11.06 -2.95 -40.86
CA LYS A 321 -9.84 -3.79 -40.96
C LYS A 321 -8.59 -2.94 -41.11
N THR A 322 -8.57 -1.96 -42.02
CA THR A 322 -7.38 -1.14 -42.31
C THR A 322 -6.96 -0.22 -41.15
N LYS A 323 -7.87 0.15 -40.24
CA LYS A 323 -7.55 0.95 -39.04
C LYS A 323 -7.00 0.14 -37.86
N LYS A 324 -7.08 -1.20 -37.89
CA LYS A 324 -6.47 -2.07 -36.87
C LYS A 324 -4.98 -2.31 -37.12
N ASP A 325 -4.49 -2.11 -38.35
CA ASP A 325 -3.11 -2.37 -38.75
C ASP A 325 -2.16 -1.17 -38.57
N CYS A 326 -2.63 -0.09 -37.92
CA CYS A 326 -1.82 1.07 -37.53
C CYS A 326 -2.11 1.46 -36.08
N LYS A 327 -1.65 0.63 -35.14
CA LYS A 327 -1.35 0.99 -33.74
C LYS A 327 -0.25 0.03 -33.25
N ILE A 328 1.00 0.45 -33.44
CA ILE A 328 2.11 0.16 -32.52
C ILE A 328 2.03 1.20 -31.41
#